data_AF-A0A2N4SCX8-F1
#
_entry.id   AF-A0A2N4SCX8-F1
#
_cell.length_a   1.000
_cell.length_b   1.000
_cell.length_c   1.000
_cell.angle_alpha   90.00
_cell.angle_beta   90.00
_cell.angle_gamma   90.00
#
_symmetry.space_group_name_H-M   'P 1'
#
loop_
_entity.id
_entity.type
_entity.pdbx_description
1 polymer ?
#
loop_
_entity_poly.entity_id
_entity_poly.type
_entity_poly.pdbx_seq_one_letter_code
_entity_poly.pdbx_strand_id
1 'polypeptide(L)'
;MLPLMTMVVRDVRNHRSLVADDGLLAHVEAMYANDSLPFEALHFLRAAAQLSYEDELVVLLPTSRAGMVVRAQGINNNFHAFSLLQDLMETHAQTLGIRQPPRTRRDGDSDAAAFLWLQATAFAKGELVDRMAWSWGEGTLRENARRQGRLVLVALETDDKPVRGWNGFTHVLHAEQNPQVSLVHFLTPDEVAAYLA
;
A
#
# COMPACT_ATOMS: atom_id res chain seq x y z
N MET A 1 16.20 -11.93 19.25
CA MET A 1 15.63 -11.24 18.08
C MET A 1 14.17 -10.83 18.34
N LEU A 2 13.29 -11.77 18.73
CA LEU A 2 11.87 -11.53 19.04
C LEU A 2 11.55 -10.26 19.85
N PRO A 3 12.23 -9.93 20.97
CA PRO A 3 11.90 -8.71 21.72
C PRO A 3 12.15 -7.42 20.94
N LEU A 4 13.27 -7.32 20.22
CA LEU A 4 13.58 -6.17 19.36
C LEU A 4 12.60 -6.09 18.19
N MET A 5 12.25 -7.23 17.59
CA MET A 5 11.26 -7.30 16.52
C MET A 5 9.91 -6.74 16.98
N THR A 6 9.41 -7.27 18.10
CA THR A 6 8.20 -6.77 18.76
C THR A 6 8.28 -5.28 19.05
N MET A 7 9.38 -4.79 19.65
CA MET A 7 9.52 -3.38 20.01
C MET A 7 9.48 -2.44 18.79
N VAL A 8 10.11 -2.84 17.69
CA VAL A 8 10.17 -2.04 16.46
C VAL A 8 8.81 -1.97 15.77
N VAL A 9 8.09 -3.08 15.63
CA VAL A 9 6.85 -3.10 14.82
C VAL A 9 5.57 -2.83 15.62
N ARG A 10 5.59 -3.04 16.94
CA ARG A 10 4.40 -2.85 17.80
C ARG A 10 4.04 -1.39 18.04
N ASP A 11 5.05 -0.51 18.09
CA ASP A 11 4.84 0.92 18.34
C ASP A 11 5.28 1.75 17.13
N VAL A 12 4.31 2.46 16.54
CA VAL A 12 4.52 3.36 15.40
C VAL A 12 5.59 4.41 15.68
N ARG A 13 5.74 4.87 16.92
CA ARG A 13 6.76 5.87 17.30
C ARG A 13 8.16 5.28 17.22
N ASN A 14 8.33 4.04 17.66
CA ASN A 14 9.61 3.33 17.57
C ASN A 14 9.96 3.10 16.11
N HIS A 15 8.99 2.66 15.30
CA HIS A 15 9.19 2.48 13.87
C HIS A 15 9.55 3.78 13.14
N ARG A 16 8.81 4.87 13.39
CA ARG A 16 9.12 6.19 12.82
C ARG A 16 10.52 6.67 13.21
N SER A 17 10.95 6.38 14.45
CA SER A 17 12.31 6.71 14.90
C SER A 17 13.37 5.89 14.16
N LEU A 18 13.11 4.60 13.90
CA LEU A 18 13.98 3.75 13.08
C LEU A 18 14.09 4.29 11.64
N VAL A 19 12.96 4.64 11.01
CA VAL A 19 12.96 5.13 9.62
C VAL A 19 13.58 6.52 9.49
N ALA A 20 13.55 7.34 10.54
CA ALA A 20 14.17 8.66 10.55
C ALA A 20 15.70 8.64 10.77
N ASP A 21 16.28 7.49 11.15
CA ASP A 21 17.71 7.35 11.36
C ASP A 21 18.41 6.89 10.07
N ASP A 22 18.69 7.85 9.19
CA ASP A 22 19.36 7.62 7.90
C ASP A 22 20.70 6.89 8.05
N GLY A 23 21.44 7.20 9.12
CA GLY A 23 22.72 6.57 9.43
C GLY A 23 22.53 5.09 9.70
N LEU A 24 21.63 4.72 10.62
CA LEU A 24 21.32 3.34 10.93
C LEU A 24 20.81 2.58 9.70
N LEU A 25 19.90 3.16 8.92
CA LEU A 25 19.38 2.54 7.71
C LEU A 25 20.47 2.26 6.68
N ALA A 26 21.38 3.20 6.45
CA ALA A 26 22.51 3.01 5.53
C ALA A 26 23.42 1.85 5.97
N HIS A 27 23.67 1.72 7.28
CA HIS A 27 24.44 0.59 7.81
C HIS A 27 23.69 -0.74 7.64
N VAL A 28 22.37 -0.77 7.89
CA VAL A 28 21.54 -1.97 7.69
C VAL A 28 21.56 -2.43 6.24
N GLU A 29 21.39 -1.51 5.28
CA GLU A 29 21.46 -1.84 3.85
C GLU A 29 22.85 -2.31 3.43
N ALA A 30 23.92 -1.67 3.91
CA ALA A 30 25.29 -2.09 3.61
C ALA A 30 25.60 -3.49 4.18
N MET A 31 25.14 -3.78 5.40
CA MET A 31 25.32 -5.11 6.00
C MET A 31 24.51 -6.19 5.28
N TYR A 32 23.29 -5.86 4.86
CA TYR A 32 22.42 -6.75 4.07
C TYR A 32 23.03 -7.06 2.71
N ALA A 33 23.58 -6.06 2.01
CA ALA A 33 24.21 -6.24 0.71
C ALA A 33 25.49 -7.11 0.76
N ASN A 34 26.16 -7.14 1.90
CA ASN A 34 27.43 -7.85 2.09
C ASN A 34 27.28 -9.21 2.81
N ASP A 35 26.04 -9.68 3.06
CA ASP A 35 25.73 -10.95 3.77
C ASP A 35 26.48 -11.14 5.10
N SER A 36 26.76 -10.03 5.80
CA SER A 36 27.73 -9.98 6.90
C SER A 36 27.23 -10.45 8.27
N LEU A 37 25.93 -10.73 8.43
CA LEU A 37 25.31 -11.32 9.63
C LEU A 37 24.38 -12.48 9.25
N PRO A 38 23.93 -13.33 10.21
CA PRO A 38 22.97 -14.39 9.92
C PRO A 38 21.73 -13.85 9.19
N PHE A 39 21.45 -14.46 8.04
CA PHE A 39 20.49 -14.02 7.02
C PHE A 39 19.13 -13.57 7.59
N GLU A 40 18.60 -14.29 8.57
CA GLU A 40 17.26 -14.06 9.13
C GLU A 40 17.14 -12.75 9.96
N ALA A 41 18.19 -12.35 10.68
CA ALA A 41 18.13 -11.19 11.57
C ALA A 41 18.25 -9.84 10.85
N LEU A 42 19.11 -9.78 9.83
CA LEU A 42 19.23 -8.60 8.95
C LEU A 42 17.98 -8.43 8.07
N HIS A 43 17.43 -9.54 7.57
CA HIS A 43 16.22 -9.51 6.75
C HIS A 43 15.05 -8.89 7.50
N PHE A 44 14.87 -9.18 8.80
CA PHE A 44 13.80 -8.56 9.58
C PHE A 44 13.98 -7.04 9.69
N LEU A 45 15.16 -6.55 10.08
CA LEU A 45 15.37 -5.11 10.29
C LEU A 45 15.22 -4.34 8.98
N ARG A 46 15.73 -4.90 7.88
CA ARG A 46 15.55 -4.34 6.54
C ARG A 46 14.06 -4.29 6.14
N ALA A 47 13.34 -5.39 6.30
CA ALA A 47 11.93 -5.44 5.97
C ALA A 47 11.09 -4.52 6.88
N ALA A 48 11.42 -4.43 8.17
CA ALA A 48 10.80 -3.51 9.10
C ALA A 48 11.03 -2.05 8.67
N ALA A 49 12.24 -1.68 8.25
CA ALA A 49 12.54 -0.34 7.73
C ALA A 49 11.75 0.03 6.46
N GLN A 50 11.19 -0.96 5.75
CA GLN A 50 10.37 -0.77 4.56
C GLN A 50 8.87 -0.62 4.87
N LEU A 51 8.43 -0.93 6.11
CA LEU A 51 7.04 -0.73 6.50
C LEU A 51 6.62 0.72 6.31
N SER A 52 5.41 0.91 5.79
CA SER A 52 4.83 2.22 5.51
C SER A 52 3.67 2.52 6.46
N TYR A 53 3.63 3.76 6.94
CA TYR A 53 2.57 4.32 7.78
C TYR A 53 2.12 5.65 7.20
N GLU A 54 0.88 5.72 6.76
CA GLU A 54 0.32 6.91 6.12
C GLU A 54 -0.94 7.30 6.87
N ASP A 55 -0.92 8.48 7.48
CA ASP A 55 -2.09 9.01 8.18
C ASP A 55 -3.19 9.42 7.18
N GLU A 56 -2.81 9.80 5.96
CA GLU A 56 -3.71 10.16 4.86
C GLU A 56 -3.18 9.61 3.52
N LEU A 57 -3.63 8.41 3.16
CA LEU A 57 -3.50 7.81 1.83
C LEU A 57 -4.78 8.07 1.03
N VAL A 58 -4.64 8.65 -0.16
CA VAL A 58 -5.77 8.89 -1.07
C VAL A 58 -5.95 7.71 -2.01
N VAL A 59 -7.17 7.18 -2.10
CA VAL A 59 -7.55 6.14 -3.04
C VAL A 59 -8.67 6.66 -3.94
N LEU A 60 -8.44 6.66 -5.25
CA LEU A 60 -9.36 7.21 -6.25
C LEU A 60 -9.98 6.10 -7.09
N LEU A 61 -11.27 6.26 -7.41
CA LEU A 61 -12.03 5.42 -8.34
C LEU A 61 -12.57 6.29 -9.48
N PRO A 62 -11.80 6.47 -10.57
CA PRO A 62 -12.18 7.38 -11.65
C PRO A 62 -13.52 7.00 -12.31
N THR A 63 -13.80 5.70 -12.47
CA THR A 63 -15.02 5.18 -13.11
C THR A 63 -16.30 5.67 -12.45
N SER A 64 -16.32 5.75 -11.11
CA SER A 64 -17.46 6.22 -10.31
C SER A 64 -17.33 7.68 -9.86
N ARG A 65 -16.21 8.34 -10.18
CA ARG A 65 -15.85 9.69 -9.67
C ARG A 65 -15.89 9.75 -8.14
N ALA A 66 -15.54 8.65 -7.49
CA ALA A 66 -15.49 8.53 -6.05
C ALA A 66 -14.05 8.39 -5.56
N GLY A 67 -13.86 8.55 -4.27
CA GLY A 67 -12.58 8.31 -3.63
C GLY A 67 -12.71 8.33 -2.11
N MET A 68 -11.63 7.95 -1.45
CA MET A 68 -11.56 7.96 0.00
C MET A 68 -10.15 8.33 0.46
N VAL A 69 -10.09 8.97 1.61
CA VAL A 69 -8.87 9.10 2.39
C VAL A 69 -8.89 7.99 3.43
N VAL A 70 -7.80 7.24 3.51
CA VAL A 70 -7.63 6.15 4.46
C VAL A 70 -6.35 6.34 5.25
N ARG A 71 -6.35 5.82 6.46
CA ARG A 71 -5.15 5.62 7.24
C ARG A 71 -4.62 4.23 6.97
N ALA A 72 -3.33 4.11 6.66
CA ALA A 72 -2.66 2.84 6.40
C ALA A 72 -1.51 2.63 7.41
N GLN A 73 -1.46 1.46 8.04
CA GLN A 73 -0.50 1.17 9.11
C GLN A 73 0.20 -0.15 8.89
N GLY A 74 1.52 -0.16 9.10
CA GLY A 74 2.33 -1.37 9.06
C GLY A 74 2.28 -2.05 7.69
N ILE A 75 2.27 -1.29 6.60
CA ILE A 75 2.13 -1.85 5.25
C ILE A 75 3.49 -2.29 4.72
N ASN A 76 3.61 -3.54 4.28
CA ASN A 76 4.88 -4.09 3.76
C ASN A 76 5.23 -3.52 2.39
N ASN A 77 4.29 -3.64 1.46
CA ASN A 77 4.44 -3.34 0.05
C ASN A 77 3.06 -3.03 -0.54
N ASN A 78 3.04 -2.69 -1.82
CA ASN A 78 1.80 -2.35 -2.51
C ASN A 78 0.83 -3.52 -2.61
N PHE A 79 1.26 -4.78 -2.80
CA PHE A 79 0.34 -5.94 -2.77
C PHE A 79 -0.40 -6.08 -1.44
N HIS A 80 0.32 -5.89 -0.33
CA HIS A 80 -0.29 -5.87 1.00
C HIS A 80 -1.27 -4.71 1.16
N ALA A 81 -0.91 -3.52 0.67
CA ALA A 81 -1.84 -2.38 0.63
C ALA A 81 -3.10 -2.70 -0.16
N PHE A 82 -2.97 -3.26 -1.37
CA PHE A 82 -4.09 -3.58 -2.25
C PHE A 82 -5.04 -4.59 -1.62
N SER A 83 -4.52 -5.64 -0.98
CA SER A 83 -5.36 -6.62 -0.27
C SER A 83 -6.23 -5.96 0.81
N LEU A 84 -5.64 -5.14 1.66
CA LEU A 84 -6.35 -4.45 2.74
C LEU A 84 -7.32 -3.39 2.19
N LEU A 85 -6.91 -2.64 1.17
CA LEU A 85 -7.75 -1.63 0.53
C LEU A 85 -8.94 -2.26 -0.19
N GLN A 86 -8.76 -3.37 -0.90
CA GLN A 86 -9.86 -4.08 -1.56
C GLN A 86 -10.91 -4.54 -0.55
N ASP A 87 -10.50 -5.07 0.62
CA ASP A 87 -11.43 -5.43 1.70
C ASP A 87 -12.23 -4.22 2.21
N LEU A 88 -11.56 -3.08 2.42
CA LEU A 88 -12.21 -1.85 2.85
C LEU A 88 -13.15 -1.29 1.76
N MET A 89 -12.73 -1.34 0.50
CA MET A 89 -13.52 -0.88 -0.65
C MET A 89 -14.76 -1.74 -0.84
N GLU A 90 -14.68 -3.05 -0.66
CA GLU A 90 -15.82 -3.96 -0.72
C GLU A 90 -16.84 -3.65 0.39
N THR A 91 -16.36 -3.36 1.60
CA THR A 91 -17.21 -2.93 2.73
C THR A 91 -17.99 -1.64 2.41
N HIS A 92 -17.40 -0.75 1.60
CA HIS A 92 -18.00 0.53 1.21
C HIS A 92 -18.44 0.59 -0.26
N ALA A 93 -18.64 -0.56 -0.92
CA ALA A 93 -18.80 -0.64 -2.38
C ALA A 93 -19.94 0.24 -2.91
N GLN A 94 -21.06 0.28 -2.19
CA GLN A 94 -22.21 1.11 -2.56
C GLN A 94 -21.88 2.61 -2.53
N THR A 95 -21.14 3.08 -1.51
CA THR A 95 -20.77 4.50 -1.39
C THR A 95 -19.72 4.89 -2.44
N LEU A 96 -18.79 3.97 -2.74
CA LEU A 96 -17.76 4.17 -3.76
C LEU A 96 -18.27 3.94 -5.19
N GLY A 97 -19.52 3.52 -5.37
CA GLY A 97 -20.12 3.24 -6.68
C GLY A 97 -19.43 2.12 -7.46
N ILE A 98 -18.79 1.18 -6.76
CA ILE A 98 -18.08 0.03 -7.35
C ILE A 98 -19.11 -0.89 -8.01
N ARG A 99 -18.87 -1.27 -9.26
CA ARG A 99 -19.83 -2.05 -10.07
C ARG A 99 -19.39 -3.49 -10.24
N GLN A 100 -18.09 -3.76 -10.18
CA GLN A 100 -17.58 -5.11 -10.26
C GLN A 100 -18.06 -5.95 -9.05
N PRO A 101 -18.30 -7.25 -9.23
CA PRO A 101 -18.67 -8.14 -8.13
C PRO A 101 -17.54 -8.21 -7.09
N PRO A 102 -17.86 -8.55 -5.83
CA PRO A 102 -16.84 -8.84 -4.82
C PRO A 102 -15.88 -9.91 -5.32
N ARG A 103 -14.60 -9.76 -4.98
CA ARG A 103 -13.57 -10.68 -5.43
C ARG A 103 -13.76 -12.06 -4.81
N THR A 104 -13.53 -13.10 -5.60
CA THR A 104 -13.48 -14.46 -5.06
C THR A 104 -12.11 -14.70 -4.43
N ARG A 105 -12.05 -14.76 -3.09
CA ARG A 105 -10.87 -15.29 -2.39
C ARG A 105 -10.81 -16.80 -2.66
N ARG A 106 -9.72 -17.27 -3.28
CA ARG A 106 -9.47 -18.72 -3.36
C ARG A 106 -8.97 -19.18 -1.99
N ASP A 107 -9.39 -20.37 -1.55
CA ASP A 107 -8.98 -20.93 -0.26
C ASP A 107 -7.44 -20.93 -0.13
N GLY A 108 -6.95 -20.32 0.95
CA GLY A 108 -5.52 -20.20 1.30
C GLY A 108 -4.81 -19.03 0.63
N ASP A 109 -4.57 -17.95 1.38
CA ASP A 109 -3.65 -16.80 1.15
C ASP A 109 -3.55 -16.22 -0.27
N SER A 110 -4.45 -16.59 -1.18
CA SER A 110 -4.38 -16.25 -2.58
C SER A 110 -5.29 -15.08 -2.87
N ASP A 111 -4.65 -13.93 -2.92
CA ASP A 111 -5.26 -12.67 -3.28
C ASP A 111 -4.82 -12.24 -4.68
N ALA A 112 -5.68 -11.50 -5.37
CA ALA A 112 -5.50 -11.03 -6.72
C ALA A 112 -6.13 -9.64 -6.90
N ALA A 113 -5.66 -8.93 -7.93
CA ALA A 113 -6.13 -7.60 -8.24
C ALA A 113 -7.59 -7.62 -8.71
N ALA A 114 -8.46 -6.99 -7.93
CA ALA A 114 -9.80 -6.63 -8.38
C ALA A 114 -9.74 -5.41 -9.32
N PHE A 115 -8.80 -4.50 -9.08
CA PHE A 115 -8.60 -3.26 -9.84
C PHE A 115 -7.23 -3.24 -10.53
N LEU A 116 -7.10 -2.50 -11.63
CA LEU A 116 -5.79 -2.09 -12.11
C LEU A 116 -5.28 -0.95 -11.23
N TRP A 117 -4.25 -1.21 -10.44
CA TRP A 117 -3.67 -0.26 -9.51
C TRP A 117 -2.61 0.63 -10.19
N LEU A 118 -2.90 1.92 -10.25
CA LEU A 118 -2.08 2.91 -10.95
C LEU A 118 -1.57 3.97 -9.97
N GLN A 119 -0.44 4.59 -10.33
CA GLN A 119 0.08 5.77 -9.65
C GLN A 119 -0.69 7.03 -10.08
N ALA A 120 -0.60 8.08 -9.28
CA ALA A 120 -1.19 9.39 -9.56
C ALA A 120 -0.78 9.99 -10.92
N THR A 121 0.40 9.63 -11.44
CA THR A 121 0.93 10.10 -12.73
C THR A 121 0.23 9.48 -13.93
N ALA A 122 -0.55 8.40 -13.74
CA ALA A 122 -1.36 7.81 -14.80
C ALA A 122 -2.43 8.77 -15.36
N PHE A 123 -2.84 9.75 -14.55
CA PHE A 123 -3.88 10.71 -14.91
C PHE A 123 -3.34 12.13 -15.03
N ALA A 124 -3.88 12.89 -15.98
CA ALA A 124 -3.67 14.32 -16.09
C ALA A 124 -4.94 14.98 -16.63
N LYS A 125 -5.35 16.09 -16.02
CA LYS A 125 -6.58 16.84 -16.34
C LYS A 125 -7.84 15.96 -16.30
N GLY A 126 -7.87 14.96 -15.42
CA GLY A 126 -8.98 14.01 -15.30
C GLY A 126 -8.95 12.86 -16.31
N GLU A 127 -8.01 12.85 -17.25
CA GLU A 127 -7.90 11.83 -18.31
C GLU A 127 -6.79 10.83 -18.01
N LEU A 128 -7.00 9.56 -18.38
CA LEU A 128 -5.96 8.53 -18.32
C LEU A 128 -4.96 8.78 -19.45
N VAL A 129 -3.75 9.23 -19.11
CA VAL A 129 -2.69 9.56 -20.07
C VAL A 129 -1.60 8.49 -20.13
N ASP A 130 -1.43 7.71 -19.07
CA ASP A 130 -0.46 6.61 -19.02
C ASP A 130 -1.04 5.39 -18.29
N ARG A 131 -1.49 4.39 -19.06
CA ARG A 131 -2.01 3.13 -18.52
C ARG A 131 -0.91 2.23 -17.93
N MET A 132 0.37 2.50 -18.24
CA MET A 132 1.52 1.73 -17.77
C MET A 132 2.17 2.31 -16.52
N ALA A 133 1.68 3.45 -16.01
CA ALA A 133 2.08 4.01 -14.72
C ALA A 133 1.52 3.19 -13.55
N TRP A 134 1.93 1.93 -13.46
CA TRP A 134 1.47 0.96 -12.47
C TRP A 134 2.04 1.28 -11.09
N SER A 135 1.21 1.06 -10.07
CA SER A 135 1.71 0.93 -8.71
C SER A 135 2.36 -0.45 -8.56
N TRP A 136 3.69 -0.52 -8.72
CA TRP A 136 4.44 -1.78 -8.65
C TRP A 136 4.21 -2.53 -7.34
N GLY A 137 3.68 -3.75 -7.42
CA GLY A 137 3.18 -4.50 -6.26
C GLY A 137 4.24 -4.84 -5.21
N GLU A 138 5.45 -5.18 -5.65
CA GLU A 138 6.59 -5.49 -4.77
C GLU A 138 7.23 -4.23 -4.13
N GLY A 139 6.98 -3.04 -4.69
CA GLY A 139 7.52 -1.78 -4.20
C GLY A 139 6.91 -1.34 -2.86
N THR A 140 7.60 -0.45 -2.15
CA THR A 140 7.10 0.07 -0.88
C THR A 140 5.99 1.09 -1.13
N LEU A 141 4.99 1.15 -0.23
CA LEU A 141 3.84 2.05 -0.42
C LEU A 141 4.28 3.52 -0.57
N ARG A 142 5.31 3.93 0.18
CA ARG A 142 5.89 5.28 0.17
C ARG A 142 6.56 5.70 -1.15
N GLU A 143 6.88 4.75 -2.04
CA GLU A 143 7.48 5.04 -3.35
C GLU A 143 6.44 5.51 -4.39
N ASN A 144 5.15 5.36 -4.09
CA ASN A 144 4.11 5.83 -5.00
C ASN A 144 4.10 7.35 -5.14
N ALA A 145 3.61 7.81 -6.28
CA ALA A 145 3.50 9.23 -6.57
C ALA A 145 2.63 9.96 -5.53
N ARG A 146 3.11 11.12 -5.11
CA ARG A 146 2.35 12.04 -4.26
C ARG A 146 1.68 13.12 -5.09
N ARG A 147 0.49 13.54 -4.67
CA ARG A 147 -0.16 14.78 -5.11
C ARG A 147 -0.66 15.55 -3.91
N GLN A 148 -0.44 16.87 -3.94
CA GLN A 148 -0.80 17.76 -2.84
C GLN A 148 -0.20 17.28 -1.49
N GLY A 149 1.00 16.70 -1.52
CA GLY A 149 1.70 16.15 -0.35
C GLY A 149 1.27 14.75 0.12
N ARG A 150 0.17 14.20 -0.41
CA ARG A 150 -0.37 12.89 -0.01
C ARG A 150 -0.05 11.82 -1.03
N LEU A 151 0.17 10.57 -0.59
CA LEU A 151 0.25 9.44 -1.53
C LEU A 151 -1.11 9.23 -2.17
N VAL A 152 -1.10 8.95 -3.47
CA VAL A 152 -2.32 8.72 -4.24
C VAL A 152 -2.21 7.42 -5.02
N LEU A 153 -3.15 6.52 -4.77
CA LEU A 153 -3.38 5.31 -5.54
C LEU A 153 -4.67 5.45 -6.34
N VAL A 154 -4.64 4.99 -7.59
CA VAL A 154 -5.81 4.97 -8.46
C VAL A 154 -6.21 3.51 -8.69
N ALA A 155 -7.44 3.17 -8.29
CA ALA A 155 -8.04 1.86 -8.51
C ALA A 155 -8.95 1.92 -9.73
N LEU A 156 -8.45 1.46 -10.89
CA LEU A 156 -9.20 1.47 -12.14
C LEU A 156 -9.99 0.17 -12.32
N GLU A 157 -11.33 0.28 -12.42
CA GLU A 157 -12.21 -0.83 -12.81
C GLU A 157 -12.03 -1.13 -14.30
N THR A 158 -11.44 -2.27 -14.64
CA THR A 158 -11.20 -2.70 -16.02
C THR A 158 -11.02 -4.21 -16.11
N ASP A 159 -11.45 -4.80 -17.23
CA ASP A 159 -11.21 -6.21 -17.56
C ASP A 159 -9.80 -6.45 -18.12
N ASP A 160 -9.18 -5.41 -18.68
CA ASP A 160 -7.82 -5.44 -19.21
C ASP A 160 -6.80 -5.11 -18.11
N LYS A 161 -6.65 -6.04 -17.15
CA LYS A 161 -5.72 -5.97 -16.03
C LYS A 161 -4.91 -7.27 -15.87
N PRO A 162 -3.71 -7.24 -15.27
CA PRO A 162 -2.96 -8.45 -14.99
C PRO A 162 -3.73 -9.40 -14.06
N VAL A 163 -3.82 -10.67 -14.45
CA VAL A 163 -4.41 -11.75 -13.64
C VAL A 163 -3.28 -12.51 -12.96
N ARG A 164 -2.65 -11.89 -11.96
CA ARG A 164 -1.61 -12.53 -11.13
C ARG A 164 -2.06 -12.52 -9.68
N GLY A 165 -2.06 -13.71 -9.06
CA GLY A 165 -2.19 -13.81 -7.61
C GLY A 165 -0.87 -13.47 -6.91
N TRP A 166 -0.93 -12.90 -5.72
CA TRP A 166 0.26 -12.45 -4.97
C TRP A 166 0.44 -13.15 -3.62
N ASN A 167 0.24 -14.47 -3.63
CA ASN A 167 0.57 -15.33 -2.48
C ASN A 167 2.02 -15.09 -2.04
N GLY A 168 2.27 -15.01 -0.74
CA GLY A 168 3.62 -14.74 -0.23
C GLY A 168 3.94 -13.25 -0.05
N PHE A 169 3.25 -12.33 -0.73
CA PHE A 169 3.56 -10.89 -0.67
C PHE A 169 2.81 -10.12 0.41
N THR A 170 1.75 -10.72 0.98
CA THR A 170 0.90 -10.12 2.01
C THR A 170 1.27 -10.56 3.44
N HIS A 171 2.25 -11.46 3.61
CA HIS A 171 2.59 -11.99 4.93
C HIS A 171 3.18 -10.91 5.83
N VAL A 172 2.70 -10.86 7.07
CA VAL A 172 3.29 -10.00 8.10
C VAL A 172 4.68 -10.48 8.50
N LEU A 173 5.56 -9.54 8.79
CA LEU A 173 6.91 -9.78 9.29
C LEU A 173 6.88 -10.37 10.70
N HIS A 174 5.87 -9.98 11.49
CA HIS A 174 5.68 -10.38 12.88
C HIS A 174 4.21 -10.17 13.29
N ALA A 175 3.69 -10.97 14.22
CA ALA A 175 2.28 -10.88 14.64
C ALA A 175 1.90 -9.48 15.17
N GLU A 176 2.81 -8.81 15.87
CA GLU A 176 2.62 -7.47 16.44
C GLU A 176 2.62 -6.34 15.39
N GLN A 177 2.93 -6.63 14.12
CA GLN A 177 2.83 -5.64 13.04
C GLN A 177 1.39 -5.13 12.87
N ASN A 178 0.40 -6.01 13.10
CA ASN A 178 -1.03 -5.72 13.04
C ASN A 178 -1.42 -4.74 11.91
N PRO A 179 -1.15 -5.12 10.64
CA PRO A 179 -1.37 -4.22 9.52
C PRO A 179 -2.86 -3.97 9.31
N GLN A 180 -3.20 -2.73 9.01
CA GLN A 180 -4.60 -2.34 8.82
C GLN A 180 -4.73 -1.09 7.96
N VAL A 181 -5.88 -1.00 7.31
CA VAL A 181 -6.36 0.24 6.71
C VAL A 181 -7.71 0.60 7.32
N SER A 182 -7.94 1.89 7.54
CA SER A 182 -9.22 2.39 8.06
C SER A 182 -9.64 3.64 7.32
N LEU A 183 -10.92 3.72 6.98
CA LEU A 183 -11.51 4.92 6.39
C LEU A 183 -11.34 6.13 7.32
N VAL A 184 -10.86 7.24 6.77
CA VAL A 184 -10.87 8.55 7.43
C VAL A 184 -12.11 9.32 6.99
N HIS A 185 -12.29 9.50 5.68
CA HIS A 185 -13.49 10.09 5.08
C HIS A 185 -13.58 9.75 3.58
N PHE A 186 -14.77 9.92 3.00
CA PHE A 186 -14.96 9.88 1.55
C PHE A 186 -14.67 11.24 0.93
N LEU A 187 -14.09 11.24 -0.26
CA LEU A 187 -13.85 12.45 -1.03
C LEU A 187 -15.11 12.92 -1.75
N THR A 188 -15.25 14.23 -1.88
CA THR A 188 -16.23 14.86 -2.77
C THR A 188 -15.82 14.71 -4.24
N PRO A 189 -16.76 14.82 -5.20
CA PRO A 189 -16.43 14.80 -6.62
C PRO A 189 -15.40 15.85 -7.04
N ASP A 190 -15.44 17.04 -6.43
CA ASP A 190 -14.50 18.13 -6.72
C ASP A 190 -13.09 17.81 -6.22
N GLU A 191 -12.96 17.18 -5.05
CA GLU A 191 -11.67 16.71 -4.54
C GLU A 191 -11.10 15.60 -5.43
N VAL A 192 -11.94 14.65 -5.86
CA VAL A 192 -11.52 13.60 -6.81
C VAL A 192 -11.01 14.23 -8.10
N ALA A 193 -11.74 15.20 -8.67
CA ALA A 193 -11.30 15.92 -9.86
C ALA A 193 -9.97 16.64 -9.63
N ALA A 194 -9.79 17.29 -8.48
CA ALA A 194 -8.54 17.96 -8.13
C ALA A 194 -7.34 16.99 -7.99
N TYR A 195 -7.55 15.78 -7.49
CA TYR A 195 -6.46 14.78 -7.43
C TYR A 195 -6.15 14.16 -8.79
N LEU A 196 -7.10 14.10 -9.73
CA LEU A 196 -6.88 13.57 -11.09
C LEU A 196 -6.35 14.63 -12.08
N ALA A 197 -6.30 15.91 -11.68
CA ALA A 197 -5.96 17.06 -12.53
C ALA A 197 -4.46 17.20 -12.87
#